data_AF-A0A2V7MUN8-F1
#
_entry.id   AF-A0A2V7MUN8-F1
#
_cell.length_a   1.000
_cell.length_b   1.000
_cell.length_c   1.000
_cell.angle_alpha   90.00
_cell.angle_beta   90.00
_cell.angle_gamma   90.00
#
_symmetry.space_group_name_H-M   'P 1'
#
loop_
_entity.id
_entity.type
_entity.pdbx_description
1 polymer ?
#
loop_
_entity_poly.entity_id
_entity_poly.type
_entity_poly.pdbx_seq_one_letter_code
_entity_poly.pdbx_strand_id
1 'polypeptide(L)'
;MSVIQRLCGFTAALERLLTARDATVLDTLWEELSLGQLGWEALALARRANTEKLEPALAELDRRLLAVLERCRAFLDPHIVTFRVPELERWQHAAAAALVGARWGVAGLRTVIADTQAPVGRRYFAFLALAERHPKEAWPLFARYLQTPGAHHAFVAAAVEAARYYPGQAPYVIALFQRIRGDEMLRRFLAPKILESLYVLGDPAALPLYEELLVAGHTDRDLGRCEVTRALVGVRKLTGRVAASSKFPDPEEPGVIRALDEAQRIFEEEKDQLQPVVVI
;
A
#
# COMPACT_ATOMS: atom_id res chain seq x y z
N MET A 1 17.87 -4.10 -13.56
CA MET A 1 17.05 -3.66 -14.73
C MET A 1 16.51 -2.27 -14.46
N SER A 2 16.50 -1.38 -15.45
CA SER A 2 15.93 -0.04 -15.30
C SER A 2 14.40 -0.07 -15.27
N VAL A 3 13.78 0.98 -14.71
CA VAL A 3 12.31 1.12 -14.67
C VAL A 3 11.71 1.09 -16.08
N ILE A 4 12.37 1.72 -17.05
CA ILE A 4 11.96 1.71 -18.46
C ILE A 4 11.94 0.27 -19.01
N GLN A 5 12.98 -0.52 -18.74
CA GLN A 5 13.02 -1.92 -19.19
C GLN A 5 11.87 -2.75 -18.62
N ARG A 6 11.49 -2.53 -17.35
CA ARG A 6 10.35 -3.20 -16.72
C ARG A 6 9.02 -2.79 -17.37
N LEU A 7 8.82 -1.49 -17.61
CA LEU A 7 7.63 -0.98 -18.31
C LEU A 7 7.52 -1.53 -19.75
N CYS A 8 8.62 -1.55 -20.49
CA CYS A 8 8.66 -2.11 -21.84
C CYS A 8 8.38 -3.62 -21.83
N GLY A 9 8.96 -4.37 -20.89
CA GLY A 9 8.69 -5.79 -20.72
C GLY A 9 7.22 -6.07 -20.42
N PHE A 10 6.60 -5.29 -19.54
CA PHE A 10 5.18 -5.40 -19.25
C PHE A 10 4.31 -5.05 -20.47
N THR A 11 4.65 -3.97 -21.18
CA THR A 11 3.97 -3.57 -22.42
C THR A 11 4.01 -4.69 -23.47
N ALA A 12 5.18 -5.29 -23.70
CA ALA A 12 5.32 -6.41 -24.65
C ALA A 12 4.50 -7.64 -24.22
N ALA A 13 4.40 -7.90 -22.92
CA ALA A 13 3.57 -8.98 -22.40
C ALA A 13 2.06 -8.72 -22.63
N LEU A 14 1.61 -7.47 -22.51
CA LEU A 14 0.24 -7.06 -22.87
C LEU A 14 -0.02 -7.19 -24.38
N GLU A 15 0.96 -6.86 -25.23
CA GLU A 15 0.84 -7.07 -26.67
C GLU A 15 0.64 -8.55 -27.02
N ARG A 16 1.27 -9.47 -26.27
CA ARG A 16 0.99 -10.91 -26.44
C ARG A 16 -0.46 -11.25 -26.09
N LEU A 17 -1.04 -10.68 -25.02
CA LEU A 17 -2.45 -10.91 -24.71
C LEU A 17 -3.41 -10.47 -25.83
N LEU A 18 -3.07 -9.39 -26.55
CA LEU A 18 -3.90 -8.93 -27.67
C LEU A 18 -3.96 -9.94 -28.83
N THR A 19 -3.05 -10.92 -28.87
CA THR A 19 -3.06 -11.99 -29.88
C THR A 19 -3.91 -13.20 -29.48
N ALA A 20 -4.33 -13.30 -28.21
CA ALA A 20 -5.12 -14.41 -27.70
C ALA A 20 -6.48 -14.50 -28.42
N ARG A 21 -6.77 -15.66 -29.02
CA ARG A 21 -7.97 -15.84 -29.87
C ARG A 21 -9.26 -15.99 -29.08
N ASP A 22 -9.15 -16.46 -27.84
CA ASP A 22 -10.25 -16.72 -26.92
C ASP A 22 -9.81 -16.48 -25.46
N ALA A 23 -10.76 -16.58 -24.54
CA ALA A 23 -10.55 -16.40 -23.12
C ALA A 23 -9.56 -17.41 -22.52
N THR A 24 -9.59 -18.67 -22.97
CA THR A 24 -8.71 -19.72 -22.47
C THR A 24 -7.25 -19.44 -22.81
N VAL A 25 -6.97 -19.08 -24.07
CA VAL A 25 -5.62 -18.70 -24.51
C VAL A 25 -5.16 -17.45 -23.77
N LEU A 26 -6.05 -16.49 -23.53
CA LEU A 26 -5.71 -15.28 -22.78
C LEU A 26 -5.30 -15.61 -21.35
N ASP A 27 -6.07 -16.46 -20.67
CA ASP A 27 -5.79 -16.83 -19.27
C ASP A 27 -4.52 -17.67 -19.13
N THR A 28 -4.27 -18.59 -20.06
CA THR A 28 -3.01 -19.35 -20.11
C THR A 28 -1.82 -18.42 -20.27
N LEU A 29 -1.87 -17.48 -21.23
CA LEU A 29 -0.80 -16.50 -21.42
C LEU A 29 -0.61 -15.61 -20.20
N TRP A 30 -1.69 -15.29 -19.50
CA TRP A 30 -1.63 -14.48 -18.28
C TRP A 30 -0.77 -15.15 -17.20
N GLU A 31 -1.01 -16.44 -16.96
CA GLU A 31 -0.29 -17.23 -15.96
C GLU A 31 1.15 -17.52 -16.40
N GLU A 32 1.36 -17.96 -17.65
CA GLU A 32 2.70 -18.24 -18.20
C GLU A 32 3.64 -17.03 -18.13
N LEU A 33 3.10 -15.83 -18.33
CA LEU A 33 3.85 -14.58 -18.27
C LEU A 33 3.91 -14.00 -16.86
N SER A 34 3.24 -14.63 -15.89
CA SER A 34 3.11 -14.14 -14.51
C SER A 34 2.69 -12.66 -14.48
N LEU A 35 1.70 -12.30 -15.30
CA LEU A 35 1.34 -10.90 -15.54
C LEU A 35 0.95 -10.15 -14.27
N GLY A 36 0.31 -10.85 -13.33
CA GLY A 36 0.01 -10.37 -11.97
C GLY A 36 1.20 -9.66 -11.34
N GLN A 37 2.29 -10.40 -11.19
CA GLN A 37 3.52 -9.94 -10.58
C GLN A 37 4.22 -8.90 -11.44
N LEU A 38 4.38 -9.18 -12.75
CA LEU A 38 5.09 -8.29 -13.68
C LEU A 38 4.47 -6.88 -13.70
N GLY A 39 3.14 -6.80 -13.77
CA GLY A 39 2.40 -5.55 -13.83
C GLY A 39 2.59 -4.71 -12.56
N TRP A 40 2.39 -5.32 -11.38
CA TRP A 40 2.54 -4.60 -10.12
C TRP A 40 3.97 -4.17 -9.83
N GLU A 41 4.97 -5.00 -10.15
CA GLU A 41 6.38 -4.62 -10.02
C GLU A 41 6.73 -3.43 -10.92
N ALA A 42 6.35 -3.48 -12.19
CA ALA A 42 6.65 -2.41 -13.14
C ALA A 42 5.98 -1.09 -12.74
N LEU A 43 4.71 -1.13 -12.32
CA LEU A 43 3.94 0.04 -11.93
C LEU A 43 4.40 0.63 -10.59
N ALA A 44 4.76 -0.21 -9.61
CA ALA A 44 5.33 0.27 -8.35
C ALA A 44 6.65 1.02 -8.58
N LEU A 45 7.54 0.47 -9.41
CA LEU A 45 8.79 1.14 -9.79
C LEU A 45 8.53 2.48 -10.51
N ALA A 46 7.56 2.52 -11.42
CA ALA A 46 7.23 3.73 -12.16
C ALA A 46 6.64 4.84 -11.28
N ARG A 47 5.75 4.51 -10.34
CA ARG A 47 5.19 5.49 -9.39
C ARG A 47 6.30 6.18 -8.58
N ARG A 48 7.29 5.43 -8.11
CA ARG A 48 8.41 5.89 -7.27
C ARG A 48 9.44 6.74 -8.02
N ALA A 49 9.71 6.42 -9.29
CA ALA A 49 10.84 6.97 -10.04
C ALA A 49 10.80 8.50 -10.29
N ASN A 50 9.62 9.14 -10.21
CA ASN A 50 9.44 10.60 -10.30
C ASN A 50 10.30 11.30 -11.38
N THR A 51 10.25 10.80 -12.61
CA THR A 51 11.03 11.36 -13.72
C THR A 51 10.23 11.40 -15.01
N GLU A 52 10.33 12.51 -15.74
CA GLU A 52 9.69 12.71 -17.04
C GLU A 52 10.19 11.72 -18.10
N LYS A 53 11.38 11.12 -17.92
CA LYS A 53 11.93 10.12 -18.84
C LYS A 53 11.04 8.88 -19.02
N LEU A 54 10.15 8.61 -18.06
CA LEU A 54 9.21 7.49 -18.16
C LEU A 54 7.99 7.80 -19.01
N GLU A 55 7.74 9.07 -19.33
CA GLU A 55 6.51 9.54 -19.96
C GLU A 55 6.18 8.81 -21.27
N PRO A 56 7.11 8.61 -22.21
CA PRO A 56 6.80 7.86 -23.44
C PRO A 56 6.44 6.40 -23.18
N ALA A 57 7.17 5.74 -22.27
CA ALA A 57 6.94 4.32 -21.95
C ALA A 57 5.60 4.12 -21.21
N LEU A 58 5.25 5.05 -20.32
CA LEU A 58 3.97 5.02 -19.60
C LEU A 58 2.79 5.36 -20.52
N ALA A 59 2.95 6.28 -21.47
CA ALA A 59 1.93 6.58 -22.46
C ALA A 59 1.66 5.38 -23.38
N GLU A 60 2.70 4.64 -23.77
CA GLU A 60 2.53 3.39 -24.50
C GLU A 60 1.80 2.33 -23.66
N LEU A 61 2.27 2.10 -22.43
CA LEU A 61 1.66 1.13 -21.53
C LEU A 61 0.18 1.42 -21.28
N ASP A 62 -0.19 2.67 -21.02
CA ASP A 62 -1.59 3.09 -20.79
C ASP A 62 -2.47 2.78 -22.00
N ARG A 63 -2.00 3.08 -23.22
CA ARG A 63 -2.72 2.72 -24.45
C ARG A 63 -2.90 1.22 -24.60
N ARG A 64 -1.87 0.42 -24.30
CA ARG A 64 -1.95 -1.04 -24.38
C ARG A 64 -2.89 -1.64 -23.34
N LEU A 65 -2.88 -1.13 -22.11
CA LEU A 65 -3.82 -1.54 -21.07
C LEU A 65 -5.28 -1.29 -21.49
N LEU A 66 -5.57 -0.12 -22.07
CA LEU A 66 -6.91 0.19 -22.58
C LEU A 66 -7.33 -0.76 -23.70
N ALA A 67 -6.45 -1.07 -24.64
CA ALA A 67 -6.73 -2.01 -25.72
C ALA A 67 -6.99 -3.44 -25.20
N VAL A 68 -6.19 -3.90 -24.23
CA VAL A 68 -6.39 -5.23 -23.60
C VAL A 68 -7.69 -5.26 -22.82
N LEU A 69 -8.02 -4.19 -22.08
CA LEU A 69 -9.30 -4.07 -21.37
C LEU A 69 -10.50 -4.20 -22.30
N GLU A 70 -10.48 -3.49 -23.42
CA GLU A 70 -11.53 -3.56 -24.44
C GLU A 70 -11.67 -4.98 -24.99
N ARG A 71 -10.54 -5.61 -25.34
CA ARG A 71 -10.52 -7.00 -25.81
C ARG A 71 -11.08 -7.98 -24.77
N CYS A 72 -10.64 -7.87 -23.51
CA CYS A 72 -11.09 -8.76 -22.44
C CYS A 72 -12.60 -8.66 -22.20
N ARG A 73 -13.16 -7.44 -22.25
CA ARG A 73 -14.61 -7.24 -22.13
C ARG A 73 -15.39 -7.85 -23.29
N ALA A 74 -14.80 -7.97 -24.47
CA ALA A 74 -15.45 -8.57 -25.64
C ALA A 74 -15.59 -10.10 -25.55
N PHE A 75 -14.77 -10.79 -24.75
CA PHE A 75 -14.90 -12.25 -24.60
C PHE A 75 -16.18 -12.67 -23.86
N LEU A 76 -16.73 -11.81 -23.01
CA LEU A 76 -17.89 -12.10 -22.14
C LEU A 76 -17.74 -13.37 -21.28
N ASP A 77 -16.52 -13.90 -21.17
CA ASP A 77 -16.20 -15.06 -20.34
C ASP A 77 -16.29 -14.68 -18.85
N PRO A 78 -17.03 -15.44 -18.02
CA PRO A 78 -17.24 -15.09 -16.61
C PRO A 78 -15.95 -14.95 -15.82
N HIS A 79 -14.95 -15.80 -16.06
CA HIS A 79 -13.67 -15.75 -15.34
C HIS A 79 -12.88 -14.50 -15.72
N ILE A 80 -12.78 -14.19 -17.01
CA ILE A 80 -12.10 -12.98 -17.49
C ILE A 80 -12.76 -11.72 -16.95
N VAL A 81 -14.10 -11.63 -17.03
CA VAL A 81 -14.86 -10.46 -16.57
C VAL A 81 -14.76 -10.30 -15.05
N THR A 82 -14.77 -11.39 -14.29
CA THR A 82 -14.77 -11.33 -12.82
C THR A 82 -13.39 -11.05 -12.25
N PHE A 83 -12.33 -11.58 -12.86
CA PHE A 83 -10.99 -11.57 -12.25
C PHE A 83 -9.96 -10.76 -13.03
N ARG A 84 -9.93 -10.86 -14.37
CA ARG A 84 -8.89 -10.20 -15.19
C ARG A 84 -9.24 -8.75 -15.51
N VAL A 85 -10.50 -8.45 -15.82
CA VAL A 85 -10.93 -7.08 -16.11
C VAL A 85 -10.69 -6.15 -14.91
N PRO A 86 -11.08 -6.48 -13.66
CA PRO A 86 -10.80 -5.61 -12.51
C PRO A 86 -9.31 -5.41 -12.23
N GLU A 87 -8.48 -6.44 -12.46
CA GLU A 87 -7.03 -6.35 -12.32
C GLU A 87 -6.41 -5.40 -13.36
N LEU A 88 -6.82 -5.54 -14.63
CA LEU A 88 -6.42 -4.64 -15.71
C LEU A 88 -6.88 -3.19 -15.46
N GLU A 89 -8.08 -2.99 -14.92
CA GLU A 89 -8.59 -1.65 -14.56
C GLU A 89 -7.73 -1.01 -13.46
N ARG A 90 -7.34 -1.79 -12.45
CA ARG A 90 -6.40 -1.33 -11.42
C ARG A 90 -5.05 -0.94 -12.03
N TRP A 91 -4.50 -1.75 -12.93
CA TRP A 91 -3.27 -1.41 -13.63
C TRP A 91 -3.41 -0.16 -14.50
N GLN A 92 -4.54 0.00 -15.19
CA GLN A 92 -4.83 1.21 -15.98
C GLN A 92 -4.84 2.46 -15.10
N HIS A 93 -5.53 2.41 -13.95
CA HIS A 93 -5.55 3.53 -13.02
C HIS A 93 -4.17 3.85 -12.45
N ALA A 94 -3.38 2.83 -12.12
CA ALA A 94 -2.00 2.99 -11.65
C ALA A 94 -1.07 3.55 -12.74
N ALA A 95 -1.19 3.08 -13.99
CA ALA A 95 -0.43 3.55 -15.14
C ALA A 95 -0.76 5.02 -15.44
N ALA A 96 -2.04 5.38 -15.46
CA ALA A 96 -2.49 6.76 -15.68
C ALA A 96 -1.99 7.70 -14.57
N ALA A 97 -2.06 7.29 -13.30
CA ALA A 97 -1.51 8.08 -12.20
C ALA A 97 0.02 8.23 -12.29
N ALA A 98 0.73 7.16 -12.63
CA ALA A 98 2.18 7.21 -12.84
C ALA A 98 2.55 8.13 -14.02
N LEU A 99 1.80 8.07 -15.12
CA LEU A 99 1.98 8.94 -16.28
C LEU A 99 1.78 10.41 -15.91
N VAL A 100 0.71 10.71 -15.16
CA VAL A 100 0.47 12.06 -14.64
C VAL A 100 1.63 12.53 -13.79
N GLY A 101 2.09 11.68 -12.87
CA GLY A 101 3.22 11.99 -12.01
C GLY A 101 4.54 12.13 -12.78
N ALA A 102 4.73 11.46 -13.91
CA ALA A 102 5.91 11.62 -14.76
C ALA A 102 5.88 12.95 -15.53
N ARG A 103 4.71 13.32 -16.09
CA ARG A 103 4.52 14.54 -16.89
C ARG A 103 4.50 15.83 -16.07
N TRP A 104 3.82 15.81 -14.93
CA TRP A 104 3.46 17.03 -14.20
C TRP A 104 3.87 16.98 -12.72
N GLY A 105 4.61 15.94 -12.32
CA GLY A 105 5.15 15.81 -10.97
C GLY A 105 4.07 15.85 -9.88
N VAL A 106 4.42 16.43 -8.75
CA VAL A 106 3.54 16.58 -7.57
C VAL A 106 2.28 17.40 -7.89
N ALA A 107 2.39 18.43 -8.74
CA ALA A 107 1.25 19.28 -9.08
C ALA A 107 0.17 18.48 -9.82
N GLY A 108 0.55 17.68 -10.83
CA GLY A 108 -0.40 16.83 -11.54
C GLY A 108 -1.08 15.79 -10.65
N LEU A 109 -0.31 15.14 -9.76
CA LEU A 109 -0.87 14.19 -8.80
C LEU A 109 -1.91 14.85 -7.88
N ARG A 110 -1.62 16.06 -7.37
CA ARG A 110 -2.57 16.84 -6.55
C ARG A 110 -3.85 17.17 -7.30
N THR A 111 -3.75 17.55 -8.56
CA THR A 111 -4.92 17.81 -9.41
C THR A 111 -5.79 16.58 -9.55
N VAL A 112 -5.20 15.40 -9.83
CA VAL A 112 -5.96 14.14 -9.93
C VAL A 112 -6.62 13.76 -8.60
N ILE A 113 -5.92 13.94 -7.48
CA ILE A 113 -6.49 13.63 -6.15
C ILE A 113 -7.70 14.51 -5.83
N ALA A 114 -7.62 15.80 -6.19
CA ALA A 114 -8.66 16.80 -5.95
C ALA A 114 -9.87 16.66 -6.88
N ASP A 115 -9.71 16.05 -8.05
CA ASP A 115 -10.79 15.83 -9.01
C ASP A 115 -11.79 14.80 -8.48
N THR A 116 -12.95 15.27 -8.02
CA THR A 116 -14.02 14.41 -7.50
C THR A 116 -14.79 13.67 -8.58
N GLN A 117 -14.63 14.03 -9.85
CA GLN A 117 -15.23 13.34 -10.99
C GLN A 117 -14.34 12.20 -11.52
N ALA A 118 -13.06 12.18 -11.16
CA ALA A 118 -12.17 11.09 -11.51
C ALA A 118 -12.55 9.77 -10.79
N PRO A 119 -12.37 8.60 -11.45
CA PRO A 119 -12.58 7.30 -10.80
C PRO A 119 -11.79 7.18 -9.49
N VAL A 120 -12.39 6.60 -8.46
CA VAL A 120 -11.79 6.50 -7.12
C VAL A 120 -10.43 5.79 -7.18
N GLY A 121 -10.30 4.72 -7.96
CA GLY A 121 -9.03 4.02 -8.15
C GLY A 121 -7.93 4.92 -8.74
N ARG A 122 -8.26 5.78 -9.71
CA ARG A 122 -7.30 6.75 -10.28
C ARG A 122 -6.83 7.77 -9.25
N ARG A 123 -7.76 8.31 -8.46
CA ARG A 123 -7.45 9.22 -7.35
C ARG A 123 -6.58 8.54 -6.30
N TYR A 124 -6.89 7.29 -5.97
CA TYR A 124 -6.14 6.50 -5.01
C TYR A 124 -4.70 6.25 -5.48
N PHE A 125 -4.47 5.84 -6.72
CA PHE A 125 -3.11 5.62 -7.21
C PHE A 125 -2.31 6.92 -7.34
N ALA A 126 -2.96 8.05 -7.62
CA ALA A 126 -2.29 9.36 -7.56
C ALA A 126 -1.90 9.73 -6.12
N PHE A 127 -2.77 9.46 -5.15
CA PHE A 127 -2.51 9.65 -3.72
C PHE A 127 -1.38 8.75 -3.24
N LEU A 128 -1.37 7.47 -3.65
CA LEU A 128 -0.33 6.50 -3.34
C LEU A 128 1.02 6.91 -3.94
N ALA A 129 1.05 7.35 -5.20
CA ALA A 129 2.26 7.86 -5.83
C ALA A 129 2.81 9.08 -5.10
N LEU A 130 1.94 9.97 -4.61
CA LEU A 130 2.35 11.10 -3.79
C LEU A 130 2.93 10.65 -2.44
N ALA A 131 2.34 9.65 -1.80
CA ALA A 131 2.83 9.05 -0.55
C ALA A 131 4.22 8.43 -0.75
N GLU A 132 4.39 7.61 -1.80
CA GLU A 132 5.67 6.96 -2.13
C GLU A 132 6.78 7.96 -2.48
N ARG A 133 6.42 9.14 -3.01
CA ARG A 133 7.38 10.23 -3.31
C ARG A 133 7.64 11.17 -2.14
N HIS A 134 6.81 11.13 -1.11
CA HIS A 134 6.95 11.83 0.16
C HIS A 134 7.49 13.29 0.05
N PRO A 135 6.91 14.15 -0.82
CA PRO A 135 7.39 15.52 -0.93
C PRO A 135 7.08 16.30 0.35
N LYS A 136 8.06 17.07 0.84
CA LYS A 136 8.02 17.76 2.15
C LYS A 136 6.70 18.50 2.44
N GLU A 137 6.13 19.16 1.44
CA GLU A 137 4.92 19.98 1.57
C GLU A 137 3.59 19.22 1.43
N ALA A 138 3.60 17.88 1.30
CA ALA A 138 2.36 17.11 1.11
C ALA A 138 1.68 16.66 2.40
N TRP A 139 2.33 16.80 3.57
CA TRP A 139 1.72 16.39 4.84
C TRP A 139 0.30 16.91 5.09
N PRO A 140 -0.03 18.21 4.85
CA PRO A 140 -1.38 18.73 5.10
C PRO A 140 -2.49 17.97 4.36
N LEU A 141 -2.18 17.38 3.20
CA LEU A 141 -3.11 16.54 2.46
C LEU A 141 -3.34 15.21 3.18
N PHE A 142 -2.28 14.50 3.58
CA PHE A 142 -2.39 13.23 4.30
C PHE A 142 -3.09 13.40 5.65
N ALA A 143 -2.72 14.42 6.42
CA ALA A 143 -3.34 14.74 7.70
C ALA A 143 -4.85 14.91 7.59
N ARG A 144 -5.34 15.57 6.53
CA ARG A 144 -6.78 15.74 6.27
C ARG A 144 -7.51 14.41 6.19
N TYR A 145 -6.96 13.42 5.50
CA TYR A 145 -7.54 12.07 5.43
C TYR A 145 -7.49 11.34 6.78
N LEU A 146 -6.45 11.54 7.58
CA LEU A 146 -6.38 10.98 8.94
C LEU A 146 -7.38 11.63 9.90
N GLN A 147 -7.75 12.89 9.67
CA GLN A 147 -8.63 13.64 10.57
C GLN A 147 -10.11 13.55 10.18
N THR A 148 -10.41 13.37 8.89
CA THR A 148 -11.79 13.41 8.38
C THR A 148 -12.53 12.11 8.72
N PRO A 149 -13.59 12.14 9.54
CA PRO A 149 -14.43 10.97 9.77
C PRO A 149 -15.07 10.49 8.47
N GLY A 150 -15.14 9.18 8.25
CA GLY A 150 -15.70 8.59 7.04
C GLY A 150 -14.86 8.75 5.77
N ALA A 151 -13.62 9.27 5.87
CA ALA A 151 -12.68 9.21 4.76
C ALA A 151 -12.47 7.76 4.30
N HIS A 152 -12.37 7.58 2.98
CA HIS A 152 -12.24 6.25 2.41
C HIS A 152 -11.00 5.51 2.96
N HIS A 153 -11.21 4.33 3.55
CA HIS A 153 -10.20 3.58 4.32
C HIS A 153 -8.90 3.32 3.54
N ALA A 154 -8.95 3.09 2.23
CA ALA A 154 -7.77 2.98 1.39
C ALA A 154 -6.86 4.23 1.39
N PHE A 155 -7.45 5.43 1.35
CA PHE A 155 -6.69 6.68 1.44
C PHE A 155 -6.17 6.90 2.86
N VAL A 156 -6.95 6.52 3.88
CA VAL A 156 -6.51 6.55 5.28
C VAL A 156 -5.29 5.65 5.48
N ALA A 157 -5.32 4.41 4.95
CA ALA A 157 -4.20 3.48 5.00
C ALA A 157 -2.93 4.07 4.36
N ALA A 158 -3.05 4.59 3.13
CA ALA A 158 -1.92 5.24 2.45
C ALA A 158 -1.41 6.47 3.22
N ALA A 159 -2.29 7.26 3.85
CA ALA A 159 -1.91 8.42 4.66
C ALA A 159 -1.19 8.02 5.96
N VAL A 160 -1.61 6.92 6.60
CA VAL A 160 -0.94 6.35 7.77
C VAL A 160 0.47 5.93 7.41
N GLU A 161 0.63 5.17 6.33
CA GLU A 161 1.94 4.72 5.85
C GLU A 161 2.81 5.89 5.39
N ALA A 162 2.21 6.93 4.77
CA ALA A 162 2.92 8.16 4.41
C ALA A 162 3.49 8.89 5.64
N ALA A 163 2.82 8.83 6.80
CA ALA A 163 3.24 9.53 8.01
C ALA A 163 4.67 9.17 8.45
N ARG A 164 5.15 7.97 8.12
CA ARG A 164 6.53 7.50 8.36
C ARG A 164 7.61 8.47 7.86
N TYR A 165 7.30 9.20 6.80
CA TYR A 165 8.23 10.11 6.13
C TYR A 165 8.10 11.56 6.61
N TYR A 166 7.22 11.84 7.56
CA TYR A 166 6.99 13.17 8.12
C TYR A 166 7.21 13.11 9.64
N PRO A 167 8.39 13.53 10.14
CA PRO A 167 8.67 13.59 11.57
C PRO A 167 7.67 14.46 12.34
N GLY A 168 7.39 14.07 13.59
CA GLY A 168 6.47 14.78 14.49
C GLY A 168 4.99 14.52 14.25
N GLN A 169 4.65 13.56 13.38
CA GLN A 169 3.25 13.29 13.00
C GLN A 169 2.61 12.08 13.71
N ALA A 170 3.32 11.47 14.67
CA ALA A 170 2.77 10.39 15.49
C ALA A 170 1.43 10.74 16.16
N PRO A 171 1.19 11.97 16.67
CA PRO A 171 -0.10 12.33 17.28
C PRO A 171 -1.31 12.11 16.37
N TYR A 172 -1.18 12.35 15.06
CA TYR A 172 -2.27 12.13 14.10
C TYR A 172 -2.61 10.65 13.92
N VAL A 173 -1.57 9.80 13.90
CA VAL A 173 -1.70 8.35 13.75
C VAL A 173 -2.28 7.73 15.03
N ILE A 174 -1.85 8.19 16.21
CA ILE A 174 -2.40 7.77 17.50
C ILE A 174 -3.88 8.18 17.61
N ALA A 175 -4.20 9.42 17.26
CA ALA A 175 -5.58 9.91 17.28
C ALA A 175 -6.50 9.11 16.34
N LEU A 176 -6.00 8.71 15.16
CA LEU A 176 -6.73 7.80 14.27
C LEU A 176 -7.02 6.47 14.98
N PHE A 177 -6.01 5.84 15.60
CA PHE A 177 -6.20 4.57 16.30
C PHE A 177 -7.29 4.69 17.37
N GLN A 178 -7.22 5.73 18.21
CA GLN A 178 -8.20 5.96 19.27
C GLN A 178 -9.62 6.16 18.72
N ARG A 179 -9.77 6.78 17.55
CA ARG A 179 -11.08 6.94 16.92
C ARG A 179 -11.65 5.64 16.36
N ILE A 180 -10.82 4.75 15.83
CA ILE A 180 -11.26 3.48 15.21
C ILE A 180 -11.25 2.29 16.16
N ARG A 181 -10.76 2.42 17.40
CA ARG A 181 -10.49 1.31 18.32
C ARG A 181 -11.67 0.37 18.57
N GLY A 182 -12.90 0.89 18.49
CA GLY A 182 -14.15 0.16 18.67
C GLY A 182 -14.77 -0.39 17.38
N ASP A 183 -14.21 -0.08 16.22
CA ASP A 183 -14.62 -0.63 14.93
C ASP A 183 -13.68 -1.79 14.57
N GLU A 184 -14.15 -3.02 14.74
CA GLU A 184 -13.34 -4.22 14.52
C GLU A 184 -12.85 -4.37 13.08
N MET A 185 -13.67 -3.97 12.10
CA MET A 185 -13.31 -4.08 10.69
C MET A 185 -12.22 -3.08 10.32
N LEU A 186 -12.39 -1.80 10.70
CA LEU A 186 -11.38 -0.78 10.46
C LEU A 186 -10.11 -1.06 11.27
N ARG A 187 -10.22 -1.53 12.51
CA ARG A 187 -9.08 -1.90 13.34
C ARG A 187 -8.29 -3.04 12.71
N ARG A 188 -8.95 -4.12 12.27
CA ARG A 188 -8.28 -5.24 11.58
C ARG A 188 -7.53 -4.79 10.33
N PHE A 189 -8.07 -3.83 9.59
CA PHE A 189 -7.45 -3.32 8.37
C PHE A 189 -6.33 -2.30 8.63
N LEU A 190 -6.54 -1.34 9.53
CA LEU A 190 -5.65 -0.19 9.74
C LEU A 190 -4.63 -0.39 10.87
N ALA A 191 -4.93 -1.19 11.90
CA ALA A 191 -4.05 -1.33 13.07
C ALA A 191 -2.64 -1.81 12.71
N PRO A 192 -2.44 -2.83 11.84
CA PRO A 192 -1.09 -3.23 11.45
C PRO A 192 -0.28 -2.08 10.86
N LYS A 193 -0.89 -1.30 9.95
CA LYS A 193 -0.28 -0.14 9.29
C LYS A 193 0.00 1.01 10.26
N ILE A 194 -0.92 1.27 11.19
CA ILE A 194 -0.76 2.28 12.25
C ILE A 194 0.43 1.92 13.13
N LEU A 195 0.45 0.71 13.68
CA LEU A 195 1.48 0.29 14.63
C LEU A 195 2.87 0.23 13.97
N GLU A 196 2.94 -0.21 12.72
CA GLU A 196 4.16 -0.17 11.92
C GLU A 196 4.63 1.28 11.67
N SER A 197 3.71 2.19 11.35
CA SER A 197 4.08 3.58 11.10
C SER A 197 4.57 4.29 12.38
N LEU A 198 3.95 4.00 13.52
CA LEU A 198 4.43 4.47 14.82
C LEU A 198 5.79 3.86 15.18
N TYR A 199 6.02 2.59 14.83
CA TYR A 199 7.30 1.92 15.05
C TYR A 199 8.42 2.58 14.24
N VAL A 200 8.16 2.92 12.98
CA VAL A 200 9.11 3.61 12.11
C VAL A 200 9.37 5.04 12.59
N LEU A 201 8.32 5.77 12.97
CA LEU A 201 8.45 7.13 13.52
C LEU A 201 9.28 7.18 14.79
N GLY A 202 9.21 6.13 15.64
CA GLY A 202 10.02 6.04 16.86
C GLY A 202 9.73 7.15 17.86
N ASP A 203 8.54 7.75 17.80
CA ASP A 203 8.14 8.87 18.65
C ASP A 203 7.71 8.35 20.04
N PRO A 204 8.31 8.85 21.14
CA PRO A 204 7.92 8.48 22.50
C PRO A 204 6.44 8.70 22.83
N ALA A 205 5.75 9.60 22.10
CA ALA A 205 4.30 9.79 22.26
C ALA A 205 3.47 8.53 21.98
N ALA A 206 4.01 7.55 21.25
CA ALA A 206 3.35 6.28 20.99
C ALA A 206 3.42 5.28 22.16
N LEU A 207 4.32 5.50 23.14
CA LEU A 207 4.56 4.56 24.24
C LEU A 207 3.28 4.21 25.04
N PRO A 208 2.44 5.18 25.45
CA PRO A 208 1.22 4.87 26.20
C PRO A 208 0.25 3.97 25.42
N LEU A 209 0.14 4.18 24.10
CA LEU A 209 -0.68 3.33 23.24
C LEU A 209 -0.10 1.91 23.18
N TYR A 210 1.21 1.76 23.04
CA TYR A 210 1.83 0.44 23.05
C TYR A 210 1.61 -0.27 24.38
N GLU A 211 1.79 0.41 25.51
CA GLU A 211 1.58 -0.17 26.84
C GLU A 211 0.12 -0.60 27.06
N GLU A 212 -0.86 0.19 26.59
CA GLU A 212 -2.27 -0.20 26.58
C GLU A 212 -2.49 -1.51 25.80
N LEU A 213 -1.88 -1.61 24.61
CA LEU A 213 -2.02 -2.77 23.74
C LEU A 213 -1.33 -4.03 24.26
N LEU A 214 -0.39 -3.93 25.21
CA LEU A 214 0.15 -5.11 25.88
C LEU A 214 -0.91 -5.88 26.67
N VAL A 215 -1.96 -5.17 27.12
CA VAL A 215 -3.05 -5.75 27.92
C VAL A 215 -4.28 -5.98 27.03
N ALA A 216 -4.71 -4.96 26.30
CA ALA A 216 -5.99 -4.94 25.57
C ALA A 216 -5.85 -5.13 24.05
N GLY A 217 -4.64 -5.38 23.55
CA GLY A 217 -4.40 -5.62 22.13
C GLY A 217 -4.93 -6.98 21.67
N HIS A 218 -5.31 -7.06 20.40
CA HIS A 218 -5.68 -8.34 19.80
C HIS A 218 -4.47 -9.25 19.62
N THR A 219 -4.65 -10.51 20.00
CA THR A 219 -3.64 -11.56 19.79
C THR A 219 -3.93 -12.30 18.50
N ASP A 220 -2.89 -12.57 17.72
CA ASP A 220 -2.94 -13.40 16.51
C ASP A 220 -1.75 -14.37 16.53
N ARG A 221 -1.89 -15.51 15.83
CA ARG A 221 -0.79 -16.44 15.57
C ARG A 221 0.22 -15.84 14.59
N ASP A 222 -0.27 -15.08 13.61
CA ASP A 222 0.55 -14.29 12.69
C ASP A 222 1.16 -13.10 13.43
N LEU A 223 2.48 -13.09 13.57
CA LEU A 223 3.22 -12.02 14.25
C LEU A 223 3.04 -10.67 13.55
N GLY A 224 2.84 -10.67 12.23
CA GLY A 224 2.55 -9.48 11.43
C GLY A 224 1.17 -8.89 11.67
N ARG A 225 0.24 -9.64 12.28
CA ARG A 225 -1.14 -9.18 12.55
C ARG A 225 -1.45 -9.03 14.04
N CYS A 226 -0.62 -9.62 14.90
CA CYS A 226 -0.78 -9.56 16.34
C CYS A 226 -0.44 -8.16 16.90
N GLU A 227 -1.45 -7.43 17.35
CA GLU A 227 -1.28 -6.09 17.93
C GLU A 227 -0.40 -6.12 19.18
N VAL A 228 -0.57 -7.12 20.04
CA VAL A 228 0.23 -7.29 21.27
C VAL A 228 1.71 -7.46 20.92
N THR A 229 2.02 -8.29 19.91
CA THR A 229 3.41 -8.51 19.50
C THR A 229 3.99 -7.25 18.85
N ARG A 230 3.23 -6.55 18.00
CA ARG A 230 3.61 -5.24 17.45
C ARG A 230 3.90 -4.21 18.54
N ALA A 231 3.04 -4.15 19.55
CA ALA A 231 3.21 -3.25 20.68
C ALA A 231 4.45 -3.58 21.51
N LEU A 232 4.74 -4.86 21.78
CA LEU A 232 5.96 -5.28 22.46
C LEU A 232 7.22 -4.85 21.72
N VAL A 233 7.26 -5.04 20.40
CA VAL A 233 8.38 -4.60 19.57
C VAL A 233 8.54 -3.07 19.63
N GLY A 234 7.42 -2.34 19.64
CA GLY A 234 7.39 -0.88 19.86
C GLY A 234 7.96 -0.46 21.22
N VAL A 235 7.50 -1.07 22.33
CA VAL A 235 8.00 -0.81 23.68
C VAL A 235 9.50 -1.11 23.77
N ARG A 236 9.94 -2.26 23.24
CA ARG A 236 11.36 -2.65 23.22
C ARG A 236 12.22 -1.63 22.48
N LYS A 237 11.75 -1.14 21.33
CA LYS A 237 12.46 -0.10 20.57
C LYS A 237 12.58 1.22 21.33
N LEU A 238 11.51 1.66 22.00
CA LEU A 238 11.49 2.96 22.68
C LEU A 238 12.19 2.96 24.05
N THR A 239 12.24 1.81 24.73
CA THR A 239 12.67 1.74 26.14
C THR A 239 13.81 0.76 26.39
N GLY A 240 14.15 -0.11 25.44
CA GLY A 240 15.13 -1.18 25.59
C GLY A 240 14.65 -2.38 26.42
N ARG A 241 13.43 -2.34 26.99
CA ARG A 241 12.90 -3.40 27.86
C ARG A 241 11.98 -4.37 27.13
N VAL A 242 11.94 -5.62 27.58
CA VAL A 242 10.87 -6.57 27.20
C VAL A 242 9.81 -6.54 28.30
N ALA A 243 8.59 -6.14 27.94
CA ALA A 243 7.49 -6.01 28.89
C ALA A 243 6.65 -7.29 28.97
N ALA A 244 6.03 -7.55 30.12
CA ALA A 244 4.98 -8.56 30.22
C ALA A 244 3.73 -8.12 29.43
N SER A 245 3.00 -9.09 28.89
CA SER A 245 1.80 -8.84 28.09
C SER A 245 0.78 -9.97 28.26
N SER A 246 -0.43 -9.77 27.74
CA SER A 246 -1.48 -10.80 27.69
C SER A 246 -1.07 -12.05 26.89
N LYS A 247 -0.15 -11.91 25.92
CA LYS A 247 0.36 -13.03 25.10
C LYS A 247 1.62 -13.67 25.68
N PHE A 248 2.49 -12.89 26.29
CA PHE A 248 3.75 -13.32 26.90
C PHE A 248 3.82 -12.79 28.34
N PRO A 249 3.27 -13.55 29.32
CA PRO A 249 3.22 -13.13 30.71
C PRO A 249 4.60 -13.11 31.37
N ASP A 250 5.50 -14.00 30.95
CA ASP A 250 6.89 -14.10 31.41
C ASP A 250 7.86 -13.60 30.31
N PRO A 251 8.41 -12.39 30.44
CA PRO A 251 9.35 -11.82 29.47
C PRO A 251 10.68 -12.59 29.35
N GLU A 252 11.06 -13.33 30.38
CA GLU A 252 12.36 -14.02 30.46
C GLU A 252 12.32 -15.40 29.79
N GLU A 253 11.15 -15.86 29.36
CA GLU A 253 11.02 -17.14 28.68
C GLU A 253 11.82 -17.15 27.35
N PRO A 254 12.69 -18.16 27.11
CA PRO A 254 13.57 -18.19 25.93
C PRO A 254 12.85 -18.12 24.57
N GLY A 255 11.56 -18.48 24.51
CA GLY A 255 10.73 -18.36 23.32
C GLY A 255 10.36 -16.92 22.95
N VAL A 256 10.25 -16.04 23.95
CA VAL A 256 9.74 -14.67 23.79
C VAL A 256 10.71 -13.81 23.00
N ILE A 257 11.99 -13.82 23.37
CA ILE A 257 13.02 -13.04 22.67
C ILE A 257 13.08 -13.43 21.18
N ARG A 258 13.09 -14.74 20.88
CA ARG A 258 13.10 -15.24 19.50
C ARG A 258 11.87 -14.79 18.70
N ALA A 259 10.70 -14.83 19.31
CA ALA A 259 9.46 -14.38 18.65
C ALA A 259 9.48 -12.86 18.39
N LEU A 260 10.04 -12.06 19.30
CA LEU A 260 10.16 -10.62 19.13
C LEU A 260 11.21 -10.24 18.09
N ASP A 261 12.32 -10.96 18.02
CA ASP A 261 13.36 -10.76 17.00
C ASP A 261 12.82 -11.07 15.60
N GLU A 262 12.05 -12.15 15.46
CA GLU A 262 11.38 -12.48 14.21
C GLU A 262 10.34 -11.42 13.81
N ALA A 263 9.50 -10.98 14.76
CA ALA A 263 8.54 -9.91 14.50
C ALA A 263 9.23 -8.60 14.09
N GLN A 264 10.34 -8.25 14.75
CA GLN A 264 11.12 -7.06 14.39
C GLN A 264 11.75 -7.20 13.00
N ARG A 265 12.28 -8.38 12.65
CA ARG A 265 12.83 -8.66 11.32
C ARG A 265 11.79 -8.40 10.22
N ILE A 266 10.57 -8.92 10.40
CA ILE A 266 9.45 -8.70 9.46
C ILE A 266 9.17 -7.20 9.29
N PHE A 267 9.09 -6.44 10.38
CA PHE A 267 8.80 -5.00 10.28
C PHE A 267 9.93 -4.21 9.62
N GLU A 268 11.18 -4.56 9.89
CA GLU A 268 12.33 -3.92 9.25
C GLU A 268 12.43 -4.23 7.75
N GLU A 269 11.98 -5.41 7.31
CA GLU A 269 11.90 -5.78 5.89
C GLU A 269 10.75 -5.06 5.15
N GLU A 270 9.65 -4.79 5.84
CA GLU A 270 8.44 -4.21 5.25
C GLU A 270 8.38 -2.67 5.32
N LYS A 271 9.14 -2.02 6.21
CA LYS A 271 8.99 -0.59 6.57
C LYS A 271 8.97 0.40 5.41
N ASP A 272 9.73 0.10 4.34
CA ASP A 272 9.93 0.99 3.18
C ASP A 272 8.92 0.70 2.05
N GLN A 273 7.97 -0.21 2.27
CA GLN A 273 7.01 -0.65 1.26
C GLN A 273 5.60 -0.12 1.57
N LEU A 274 5.06 0.66 0.64
CA LEU A 274 3.64 0.99 0.60
C LEU A 274 2.92 -0.02 -0.30
N GLN A 275 2.13 -0.91 0.28
CA GLN A 275 1.37 -1.90 -0.48
C GLN A 275 0.03 -1.30 -0.95
N PRO A 276 -0.26 -1.30 -2.27
CA PRO A 276 -1.56 -0.89 -2.77
C PRO A 276 -2.66 -1.76 -2.18
N VAL A 277 -3.78 -1.14 -1.81
CA VAL A 277 -4.98 -1.86 -1.40
C VAL A 277 -6.00 -1.82 -2.53
N VAL A 278 -6.85 -2.84 -2.58
CA VAL A 278 -7.97 -2.87 -3.52
C VAL A 278 -8.98 -1.81 -3.08
N VAL A 279 -9.33 -0.92 -3.99
CA VAL A 279 -10.42 0.03 -3.82
C VAL A 279 -11.60 -0.51 -4.60
N ILE A 280 -12.67 -0.87 -3.89
CA ILE A 280 -13.93 -1.37 -4.45
C ILE A 280 -14.92 -0.20 -4.47
#